data_AF-A0A2I1K667-F1
#
_entry.id   AF-A0A2I1K667-F1
#
_cell.length_a   1.000
_cell.length_b   1.000
_cell.length_c   1.000
_cell.angle_alpha   90.00
_cell.angle_beta   90.00
_cell.angle_gamma   90.00
#
_symmetry.space_group_name_H-M   'P 1'
#
loop_
_entity.id
_entity.type
_entity.pdbx_description
1 polymer ?
#
loop_
_entity_poly.entity_id
_entity_poly.type
_entity_poly.pdbx_seq_one_letter_code
_entity_poly.pdbx_strand_id
1 'polypeptide(L)'
;MKKKRLNWKAILITVISIGIVISSGVYAIVQKQEINQEKTDGTFERVQAQIDGLYYDQGKVFLKENLQSSEIEDCEKSIEGLNKYASARKEMKKQLKQVKDRFDIQKVVNDCFEKDEGKNPLNGITLQKYVLVTKALKTSDVEKITKDFEKDLKTDDGFYQTMNKLLDEAKRQLKIYAELEDKIQALKKNTSLNYDDVNDKVEDLKAEVEKEENPFFKSRLLERLSEAPEEIVNAITARKEEEARKKHASEQELERIRKRGEEERRRADEERRRLQEEQKRLAAEARRQNEINEAEQRRAEQERKEREERERQEKEQQEKQRQEESIKQEESKKLEESQKQEESKRLKASQEQASSQAASSQASSSQSSKANSQGGNSQSGSTSGPQSTNNITNTVTGGTGTATVTPSTTGNVGPKTNGK
;
A
#
# COMPACT_ATOMS: atom_id res chain seq x y z
N MET A 1 2.70 -91.56 -12.76
CA MET A 1 4.06 -91.32 -13.30
C MET A 1 4.55 -89.91 -12.88
N LYS A 2 5.86 -89.70 -12.76
CA LYS A 2 6.64 -88.41 -12.72
C LYS A 2 5.88 -87.13 -12.29
N LYS A 3 6.04 -86.65 -11.05
CA LYS A 3 7.04 -85.63 -10.60
C LYS A 3 7.10 -84.32 -11.42
N LYS A 4 6.53 -83.23 -10.87
CA LYS A 4 7.28 -82.14 -10.20
C LYS A 4 6.35 -81.26 -9.33
N ARG A 5 6.92 -80.57 -8.34
CA ARG A 5 6.26 -79.70 -7.34
C ARG A 5 6.79 -78.25 -7.47
N LEU A 6 6.29 -77.37 -6.58
CA LEU A 6 6.86 -76.08 -6.12
C LEU A 6 6.60 -74.84 -7.03
N ASN A 7 6.36 -73.62 -6.50
CA ASN A 7 6.14 -73.24 -5.08
C ASN A 7 5.34 -71.93 -4.87
N TRP A 8 5.04 -71.67 -3.59
CA TRP A 8 4.46 -70.49 -2.93
C TRP A 8 5.01 -69.08 -3.25
N LYS A 9 4.26 -68.06 -2.77
CA LYS A 9 4.53 -66.59 -2.69
C LYS A 9 4.37 -65.92 -4.08
N ALA A 10 3.62 -64.85 -4.36
CA ALA A 10 2.89 -63.79 -3.63
C ALA A 10 1.94 -63.10 -4.67
N ILE A 11 0.99 -62.17 -4.44
CA ILE A 11 0.35 -61.50 -3.28
C ILE A 11 -1.05 -61.02 -3.81
N LEU A 12 -2.18 -61.40 -3.19
CA LEU A 12 -2.97 -60.69 -2.15
C LEU A 12 -3.85 -59.50 -2.66
N ILE A 13 -5.19 -59.64 -2.52
CA ILE A 13 -6.23 -58.57 -2.32
C ILE A 13 -6.48 -57.61 -3.51
N THR A 14 -7.61 -57.60 -4.25
CA THR A 14 -9.07 -57.52 -3.91
C THR A 14 -9.43 -56.17 -3.23
N VAL A 15 -10.23 -55.26 -3.79
CA VAL A 15 -11.69 -55.13 -3.52
C VAL A 15 -12.18 -53.81 -4.19
N ILE A 16 -13.12 -53.95 -5.14
CA ILE A 16 -14.41 -53.25 -5.30
C ILE A 16 -14.49 -51.71 -5.07
N SER A 17 -14.80 -51.01 -6.18
CA SER A 17 -15.86 -49.99 -6.44
C SER A 17 -16.74 -49.50 -5.24
N ILE A 18 -17.35 -48.30 -5.18
CA ILE A 18 -17.95 -47.37 -6.16
C ILE A 18 -17.90 -45.95 -5.53
N GLY A 19 -17.73 -44.88 -6.31
CA GLY A 19 -17.86 -43.51 -5.78
C GLY A 19 -17.81 -42.40 -6.86
N ILE A 20 -18.97 -41.98 -7.36
CA ILE A 20 -19.09 -40.99 -8.44
C ILE A 20 -18.87 -39.56 -7.90
N VAL A 21 -17.66 -39.01 -8.05
CA VAL A 21 -17.38 -37.55 -8.16
C VAL A 21 -16.14 -37.33 -9.06
N ILE A 22 -16.23 -37.65 -10.36
CA ILE A 22 -15.09 -37.59 -11.29
C ILE A 22 -15.39 -36.63 -12.44
N SER A 23 -15.09 -35.34 -12.25
CA SER A 23 -14.91 -34.37 -13.34
C SER A 23 -14.14 -33.12 -12.89
N SER A 24 -14.40 -32.59 -11.69
CA SER A 24 -13.71 -31.41 -11.14
C SER A 24 -12.44 -31.74 -10.33
N GLY A 25 -12.41 -32.88 -9.61
CA GLY A 25 -11.26 -33.26 -8.77
C GLY A 25 -9.99 -33.63 -9.55
N VAL A 26 -10.14 -34.35 -10.68
CA VAL A 26 -8.99 -34.80 -11.48
C VAL A 26 -8.24 -33.62 -12.09
N TYR A 27 -8.95 -32.58 -12.54
CA TYR A 27 -8.32 -31.38 -13.10
C TYR A 27 -7.43 -30.65 -12.08
N ALA A 28 -7.88 -30.54 -10.82
CA ALA A 28 -7.10 -29.92 -9.75
C ALA A 28 -5.91 -30.78 -9.29
N ILE A 29 -6.03 -32.11 -9.33
CA ILE A 29 -4.94 -33.03 -8.98
C ILE A 29 -3.89 -33.05 -10.09
N VAL A 30 -4.29 -33.12 -11.36
CA VAL A 30 -3.37 -33.05 -12.52
C VAL A 30 -2.68 -31.69 -12.58
N GLN A 31 -3.39 -30.57 -12.37
CA GLN A 31 -2.76 -29.24 -12.26
C GLN A 31 -1.71 -29.21 -11.13
N LYS A 32 -2.01 -29.74 -9.94
CA LYS A 32 -1.02 -29.82 -8.85
C LYS A 32 0.16 -30.72 -9.20
N GLN A 33 -0.03 -31.80 -9.97
CA GLN A 33 1.05 -32.68 -10.40
C GLN A 33 1.95 -32.04 -11.46
N GLU A 34 1.38 -31.39 -12.49
CA GLU A 34 2.14 -30.65 -13.50
C GLU A 34 2.95 -29.52 -12.85
N ILE A 35 2.30 -28.70 -12.01
CA ILE A 35 2.98 -27.61 -11.28
C ILE A 35 4.11 -28.16 -10.39
N ASN A 36 3.90 -29.29 -9.71
CA ASN A 36 4.95 -29.88 -8.87
C ASN A 36 6.13 -30.47 -9.68
N GLN A 37 5.91 -30.95 -10.91
CA GLN A 37 7.00 -31.35 -11.83
C GLN A 37 7.73 -30.15 -12.42
N GLU A 38 7.03 -29.04 -12.68
CA GLU A 38 7.67 -27.80 -13.14
C GLU A 38 8.62 -27.19 -12.12
N LYS A 39 8.25 -27.24 -10.82
CA LYS A 39 9.12 -26.79 -9.73
C LYS A 39 10.45 -27.55 -9.64
N THR A 40 10.48 -28.80 -10.10
CA THR A 40 11.71 -29.60 -10.14
C THR A 40 12.63 -29.28 -11.32
N ASP A 41 12.12 -28.65 -12.39
CA ASP A 41 12.91 -28.21 -13.55
C ASP A 41 13.38 -26.73 -13.44
N GLY A 42 13.00 -26.00 -12.38
CA GLY A 42 13.42 -24.62 -12.07
C GLY A 42 12.97 -23.54 -13.06
N THR A 43 12.31 -23.94 -14.16
CA THR A 43 11.89 -23.02 -15.22
C THR A 43 10.67 -22.20 -14.78
N PHE A 44 9.79 -22.80 -13.97
CA PHE A 44 8.66 -22.11 -13.35
C PHE A 44 9.13 -21.03 -12.37
N GLU A 45 10.04 -21.38 -11.45
CA GLU A 45 10.63 -20.46 -10.48
C GLU A 45 11.27 -19.25 -11.17
N ARG A 46 11.98 -19.47 -12.28
CA ARG A 46 12.62 -18.40 -13.04
C ARG A 46 11.60 -17.43 -13.65
N VAL A 47 10.54 -17.93 -14.29
CA VAL A 47 9.53 -17.06 -14.91
C VAL A 47 8.66 -16.39 -13.83
N GLN A 48 8.37 -17.07 -12.72
CA GLN A 48 7.70 -16.48 -11.57
C GLN A 48 8.54 -15.34 -10.97
N ALA A 49 9.85 -15.54 -10.79
CA ALA A 49 10.76 -14.50 -10.31
C ALA A 49 10.87 -13.30 -11.27
N GLN A 50 10.76 -13.53 -12.59
CA GLN A 50 10.68 -12.44 -13.57
C GLN A 50 9.40 -11.62 -13.41
N ILE A 51 8.23 -12.27 -13.30
CA ILE A 51 6.93 -11.59 -13.07
C ILE A 51 6.93 -10.85 -11.73
N ASP A 52 7.45 -11.49 -10.67
CA ASP A 52 7.53 -10.90 -9.34
C ASP A 52 8.48 -9.69 -9.32
N GLY A 53 9.56 -9.73 -10.12
CA GLY A 53 10.46 -8.61 -10.38
C GLY A 53 9.91 -7.49 -11.28
N LEU A 54 8.62 -7.53 -11.64
CA LEU A 54 7.89 -6.39 -12.21
C LEU A 54 7.14 -5.59 -11.14
N TYR A 55 6.99 -6.14 -9.93
CA TYR A 55 6.44 -5.46 -8.77
C TYR A 55 7.54 -4.81 -7.91
N TYR A 56 7.14 -3.82 -7.10
CA TYR A 56 8.03 -3.10 -6.18
C TYR A 56 8.41 -3.92 -4.94
N ASP A 57 7.49 -4.78 -4.49
CA ASP A 57 7.63 -5.62 -3.30
C ASP A 57 6.91 -6.98 -3.45
N GLN A 58 7.03 -7.83 -2.42
CA GLN A 58 6.36 -9.14 -2.37
C GLN A 58 4.83 -9.03 -2.16
N GLY A 59 4.32 -7.84 -1.80
CA GLY A 59 2.88 -7.57 -1.68
C GLY A 59 2.18 -7.46 -3.04
N LYS A 60 2.94 -7.23 -4.13
CA LYS A 60 2.44 -7.19 -5.52
C LYS A 60 1.30 -6.17 -5.76
N VAL A 61 1.31 -5.10 -4.96
CA VAL A 61 0.36 -3.97 -5.10
C VAL A 61 0.88 -2.98 -6.13
N PHE A 62 2.09 -2.47 -5.92
CA PHE A 62 2.71 -1.46 -6.79
C PHE A 62 3.69 -2.10 -7.77
N LEU A 63 3.71 -1.58 -9.00
CA LEU A 63 4.73 -1.90 -10.00
C LEU A 63 6.08 -1.33 -9.58
N LYS A 64 7.20 -1.91 -10.05
CA LYS A 64 8.54 -1.40 -9.72
C LYS A 64 8.78 0.02 -10.25
N GLU A 65 9.77 0.69 -9.67
CA GLU A 65 10.23 1.98 -10.19
C GLU A 65 10.72 1.86 -11.64
N ASN A 66 10.33 2.83 -12.48
CA ASN A 66 10.79 2.99 -13.87
C ASN A 66 10.55 1.78 -14.79
N LEU A 67 9.56 0.91 -14.49
CA LEU A 67 9.19 -0.23 -15.34
C LEU A 67 8.98 0.19 -16.81
N GLN A 68 9.61 -0.54 -17.74
CA GLN A 68 9.47 -0.32 -19.18
C GLN A 68 8.61 -1.40 -19.85
N SER A 69 7.90 -1.04 -20.93
CA SER A 69 7.10 -1.99 -21.73
C SER A 69 7.91 -3.21 -22.20
N SER A 70 9.17 -3.01 -22.57
CA SER A 70 10.09 -4.07 -23.01
C SER A 70 10.32 -5.15 -21.94
N GLU A 71 10.29 -4.80 -20.65
CA GLU A 71 10.49 -5.76 -19.56
C GLU A 71 9.25 -6.68 -19.40
N ILE A 72 8.06 -6.12 -19.66
CA ILE A 72 6.80 -6.87 -19.69
C ILE A 72 6.78 -7.80 -20.93
N GLU A 73 7.23 -7.33 -22.09
CA GLU A 73 7.38 -8.12 -23.32
C GLU A 73 8.39 -9.27 -23.16
N ASP A 74 9.51 -9.05 -22.47
CA ASP A 74 10.51 -10.10 -22.22
C ASP A 74 9.99 -11.17 -21.24
N CYS A 75 9.16 -10.78 -20.28
CA CYS A 75 8.41 -11.74 -19.46
C CYS A 75 7.38 -12.53 -20.30
N GLU A 76 6.68 -11.88 -21.24
CA GLU A 76 5.75 -12.56 -22.14
C GLU A 76 6.46 -13.62 -23.01
N LYS A 77 7.60 -13.28 -23.62
CA LYS A 77 8.45 -14.21 -24.37
C LYS A 77 8.89 -15.39 -23.49
N SER A 78 9.24 -15.14 -22.23
CA SER A 78 9.64 -16.18 -21.28
C SER A 78 8.49 -17.16 -20.98
N ILE A 79 7.26 -16.66 -20.79
CA ILE A 79 6.05 -17.48 -20.61
C ILE A 79 5.71 -18.28 -21.89
N GLU A 80 5.94 -17.70 -23.06
CA GLU A 80 5.80 -18.38 -24.35
C GLU A 80 6.91 -19.41 -24.64
N GLY A 81 7.98 -19.41 -23.84
CA GLY A 81 8.96 -20.51 -23.77
C GLY A 81 8.43 -21.79 -23.13
N LEU A 82 7.40 -21.71 -22.27
CA LEU A 82 6.84 -22.84 -21.47
C LEU A 82 6.01 -23.85 -22.29
N ASN A 83 6.54 -24.33 -23.43
CA ASN A 83 5.76 -25.06 -24.43
C ASN A 83 5.31 -26.45 -23.99
N LYS A 84 5.93 -27.02 -22.95
CA LYS A 84 5.56 -28.32 -22.37
C LYS A 84 4.55 -28.20 -21.22
N TYR A 85 4.24 -26.99 -20.77
CA TYR A 85 3.56 -26.76 -19.49
C TYR A 85 2.39 -25.79 -19.64
N ALA A 86 1.28 -26.28 -20.21
CA ALA A 86 0.11 -25.46 -20.54
C ALA A 86 -0.55 -24.84 -19.29
N SER A 87 -0.54 -25.55 -18.15
CA SER A 87 -1.16 -25.11 -16.89
C SER A 87 -0.46 -23.90 -16.27
N ALA A 88 0.85 -23.96 -16.03
CA ALA A 88 1.58 -22.81 -15.51
C ALA A 88 1.66 -21.66 -16.51
N ARG A 89 1.83 -21.93 -17.81
CA ARG A 89 1.72 -20.91 -18.86
C ARG A 89 0.44 -20.09 -18.72
N LYS A 90 -0.70 -20.75 -18.49
CA LYS A 90 -1.99 -20.09 -18.32
C LYS A 90 -2.05 -19.22 -17.06
N GLU A 91 -1.53 -19.71 -15.93
CA GLU A 91 -1.50 -18.95 -14.68
C GLU A 91 -0.54 -17.76 -14.77
N MET A 92 0.66 -17.94 -15.34
CA MET A 92 1.62 -16.87 -15.56
C MET A 92 1.12 -15.82 -16.55
N LYS A 93 0.43 -16.22 -17.63
CA LYS A 93 -0.23 -15.24 -18.53
C LYS A 93 -1.32 -14.43 -17.80
N LYS A 94 -2.03 -15.02 -16.84
CA LYS A 94 -3.00 -14.30 -15.99
C LYS A 94 -2.32 -13.31 -15.04
N GLN A 95 -1.22 -13.69 -14.40
CA GLN A 95 -0.45 -12.79 -13.54
C GLN A 95 0.21 -11.66 -14.33
N LEU A 96 0.82 -11.96 -15.49
CA LEU A 96 1.37 -10.93 -16.38
C LEU A 96 0.28 -10.00 -16.93
N LYS A 97 -0.95 -10.49 -17.15
CA LYS A 97 -2.08 -9.62 -17.49
C LYS A 97 -2.35 -8.60 -16.38
N GLN A 98 -2.33 -9.00 -15.11
CA GLN A 98 -2.49 -8.05 -14.00
C GLN A 98 -1.37 -6.98 -13.97
N VAL A 99 -0.13 -7.35 -14.31
CA VAL A 99 0.96 -6.39 -14.49
C VAL A 99 0.67 -5.43 -15.64
N LYS A 100 0.21 -5.94 -16.80
CA LYS A 100 -0.16 -5.14 -17.97
C LYS A 100 -1.29 -4.16 -17.65
N ASP A 101 -2.38 -4.64 -17.04
CA ASP A 101 -3.55 -3.82 -16.67
C ASP A 101 -3.14 -2.67 -15.73
N ARG A 102 -2.29 -2.97 -14.72
CA ARG A 102 -1.70 -1.95 -13.82
C ARG A 102 -0.77 -0.99 -14.57
N PHE A 103 0.05 -1.49 -15.51
CA PHE A 103 1.01 -0.66 -16.24
C PHE A 103 0.30 0.32 -17.18
N ASP A 104 -0.72 -0.15 -17.89
CA ASP A 104 -1.50 0.66 -18.82
C ASP A 104 -2.26 1.78 -18.08
N ILE A 105 -2.91 1.48 -16.95
CA ILE A 105 -3.58 2.50 -16.15
C ILE A 105 -2.59 3.47 -15.48
N GLN A 106 -1.48 2.97 -14.89
CA GLN A 106 -0.47 3.84 -14.28
C GLN A 106 0.14 4.78 -15.30
N LYS A 107 0.37 4.31 -16.54
CA LYS A 107 0.87 5.14 -17.63
C LYS A 107 -0.10 6.27 -17.97
N VAL A 108 -1.37 5.96 -18.31
CA VAL A 108 -2.32 7.00 -18.72
C VAL A 108 -2.68 7.97 -17.59
N VAL A 109 -2.69 7.50 -16.33
CA VAL A 109 -2.93 8.37 -15.17
C VAL A 109 -1.71 9.25 -14.89
N ASN A 110 -0.48 8.74 -15.01
CA ASN A 110 0.73 9.56 -14.89
C ASN A 110 0.83 10.60 -16.02
N ASP A 111 0.46 10.25 -17.26
CA ASP A 111 0.49 11.15 -18.43
C ASP A 111 -0.53 12.30 -18.33
N CYS A 112 -1.48 12.27 -17.37
CA CYS A 112 -2.31 13.43 -17.03
C CYS A 112 -1.53 14.59 -16.40
N PHE A 113 -0.31 14.36 -15.90
CA PHE A 113 0.45 15.33 -15.10
C PHE A 113 1.80 15.71 -15.72
N GLU A 114 2.23 16.93 -15.43
CA GLU A 114 3.59 17.40 -15.69
C GLU A 114 4.60 16.56 -14.87
N LYS A 115 5.79 16.30 -15.44
CA LYS A 115 6.84 15.52 -14.76
C LYS A 115 7.78 16.44 -13.99
N ASP A 116 7.82 16.28 -12.67
CA ASP A 116 8.79 16.99 -11.83
C ASP A 116 10.15 16.29 -11.91
N GLU A 117 11.16 17.00 -12.41
CA GLU A 117 12.53 16.52 -12.66
C GLU A 117 12.61 15.18 -13.43
N GLY A 118 11.65 14.97 -14.35
CA GLY A 118 11.54 13.75 -15.17
C GLY A 118 10.86 12.57 -14.47
N LYS A 119 10.51 12.69 -13.19
CA LYS A 119 9.77 11.67 -12.42
C LYS A 119 8.27 11.75 -12.71
N ASN A 120 7.63 10.59 -12.78
CA ASN A 120 6.17 10.48 -12.85
C ASN A 120 5.51 10.70 -11.47
N PRO A 121 4.23 11.10 -11.40
CA PRO A 121 3.46 11.23 -10.16
C PRO A 121 3.52 10.01 -9.23
N LEU A 122 3.27 8.82 -9.78
CA LEU A 122 3.50 7.53 -9.11
C LEU A 122 4.67 6.80 -9.78
N ASN A 123 5.70 6.49 -8.99
CA ASN A 123 6.85 5.68 -9.41
C ASN A 123 7.23 4.69 -8.30
N GLY A 124 7.16 3.38 -8.58
CA GLY A 124 7.23 2.39 -7.50
C GLY A 124 6.03 2.52 -6.56
N ILE A 125 6.30 2.46 -5.25
CA ILE A 125 5.36 2.86 -4.19
C ILE A 125 5.33 4.38 -3.96
N THR A 126 6.28 5.15 -4.53
CA THR A 126 6.45 6.57 -4.21
C THR A 126 5.42 7.42 -4.95
N LEU A 127 4.60 8.14 -4.20
CA LEU A 127 3.65 9.13 -4.71
C LEU A 127 4.15 10.55 -4.40
N GLN A 128 4.28 11.39 -5.45
CA GLN A 128 4.57 12.82 -5.30
C GLN A 128 3.47 13.50 -4.48
N LYS A 129 3.87 14.31 -3.48
CA LYS A 129 2.94 15.05 -2.61
C LYS A 129 2.14 16.08 -3.41
N TYR A 130 2.81 16.78 -4.31
CA TYR A 130 2.23 17.78 -5.20
C TYR A 130 2.47 17.42 -6.65
N VAL A 131 1.37 17.37 -7.41
CA VAL A 131 1.31 17.04 -8.82
C VAL A 131 0.61 18.17 -9.57
N LEU A 132 0.93 18.39 -10.84
CA LEU A 132 0.32 19.45 -11.65
C LEU A 132 -0.25 18.85 -12.93
N VAL A 133 -1.53 19.03 -13.24
CA VAL A 133 -2.10 18.53 -14.52
C VAL A 133 -1.39 19.17 -15.71
N THR A 134 -1.24 18.46 -16.82
CA THR A 134 -0.57 19.01 -18.01
C THR A 134 -1.33 20.23 -18.57
N LYS A 135 -0.65 21.10 -19.33
CA LYS A 135 -1.33 22.24 -19.98
C LYS A 135 -2.40 21.83 -21.02
N ALA A 136 -2.35 20.62 -21.56
CA ALA A 136 -3.26 20.14 -22.62
C ALA A 136 -4.46 19.30 -22.14
N LEU A 137 -4.44 18.81 -20.90
CA LEU A 137 -5.47 17.92 -20.35
C LEU A 137 -6.85 18.60 -20.25
N LYS A 138 -7.91 17.87 -20.58
CA LYS A 138 -9.31 18.31 -20.46
C LYS A 138 -10.10 17.38 -19.54
N THR A 139 -11.20 17.90 -18.98
CA THR A 139 -12.13 17.13 -18.14
C THR A 139 -12.63 15.87 -18.86
N SER A 140 -12.93 15.97 -20.16
CA SER A 140 -13.34 14.84 -21.01
C SER A 140 -12.32 13.72 -21.08
N ASP A 141 -11.03 14.03 -20.98
CA ASP A 141 -9.95 13.06 -21.08
C ASP A 141 -9.87 12.25 -19.77
N VAL A 142 -9.99 12.94 -18.63
CA VAL A 142 -10.03 12.32 -17.29
C VAL A 142 -11.31 11.51 -17.09
N GLU A 143 -12.46 11.99 -17.57
CA GLU A 143 -13.72 11.24 -17.61
C GLU A 143 -13.59 9.98 -18.46
N LYS A 144 -12.96 10.08 -19.64
CA LYS A 144 -12.70 8.93 -20.51
C LYS A 144 -11.81 7.90 -19.81
N ILE A 145 -10.69 8.31 -19.20
CA ILE A 145 -9.81 7.39 -18.45
C ILE A 145 -10.58 6.73 -17.28
N THR A 146 -11.35 7.52 -16.52
CA THR A 146 -12.19 6.99 -15.42
C THR A 146 -13.18 5.93 -15.92
N LYS A 147 -13.73 6.09 -17.13
CA LYS A 147 -14.68 5.17 -17.76
C LYS A 147 -14.01 3.93 -18.35
N ASP A 148 -12.90 4.10 -19.08
CA ASP A 148 -12.18 3.03 -19.75
C ASP A 148 -11.64 2.00 -18.73
N PHE A 149 -11.29 2.47 -17.52
CA PHE A 149 -10.80 1.64 -16.39
C PHE A 149 -11.80 1.50 -15.23
N GLU A 150 -13.10 1.79 -15.44
CA GLU A 150 -14.11 1.87 -14.36
C GLU A 150 -14.18 0.61 -13.47
N LYS A 151 -13.96 -0.57 -14.05
CA LYS A 151 -14.00 -1.85 -13.32
C LYS A 151 -12.78 -2.02 -12.41
N ASP A 152 -11.60 -1.72 -12.95
CA ASP A 152 -10.34 -1.90 -12.24
C ASP A 152 -10.21 -0.87 -11.12
N LEU A 153 -10.61 0.39 -11.38
CA LEU A 153 -10.70 1.46 -10.39
C LEU A 153 -11.69 1.20 -9.25
N LYS A 154 -12.63 0.25 -9.38
CA LYS A 154 -13.52 -0.20 -8.29
C LYS A 154 -12.94 -1.34 -7.44
N THR A 155 -11.74 -1.81 -7.78
CA THR A 155 -11.04 -2.84 -6.99
C THR A 155 -10.51 -2.23 -5.70
N ASP A 156 -10.82 -2.87 -4.57
CA ASP A 156 -10.31 -2.45 -3.26
C ASP A 156 -8.85 -2.91 -3.07
N ASP A 157 -7.95 -2.16 -3.69
CA ASP A 157 -6.50 -2.37 -3.65
C ASP A 157 -5.79 -1.01 -3.65
N GLY A 158 -4.70 -0.89 -2.88
CA GLY A 158 -4.02 0.38 -2.62
C GLY A 158 -3.53 1.07 -3.90
N PHE A 159 -3.16 0.30 -4.92
CA PHE A 159 -2.79 0.81 -6.23
C PHE A 159 -3.97 1.50 -6.95
N TYR A 160 -5.11 0.84 -7.09
CA TYR A 160 -6.28 1.42 -7.77
C TYR A 160 -6.91 2.56 -6.97
N GLN A 161 -6.88 2.49 -5.63
CA GLN A 161 -7.20 3.63 -4.78
C GLN A 161 -6.26 4.83 -5.04
N THR A 162 -4.98 4.60 -5.32
CA THR A 162 -3.99 5.65 -5.65
C THR A 162 -4.25 6.23 -7.04
N MET A 163 -4.61 5.40 -8.03
CA MET A 163 -5.05 5.85 -9.36
C MET A 163 -6.30 6.75 -9.28
N ASN A 164 -7.30 6.37 -8.46
CA ASN A 164 -8.48 7.21 -8.23
C ASN A 164 -8.11 8.56 -7.61
N LYS A 165 -7.28 8.58 -6.55
CA LYS A 165 -6.84 9.83 -5.90
C LYS A 165 -6.16 10.78 -6.89
N LEU A 166 -5.31 10.27 -7.78
CA LEU A 166 -4.72 11.06 -8.86
C LEU A 166 -5.79 11.56 -9.85
N LEU A 167 -6.69 10.71 -10.33
CA LEU A 167 -7.78 11.13 -11.24
C LEU A 167 -8.71 12.18 -10.60
N ASP A 168 -8.97 12.10 -9.30
CA ASP A 168 -9.79 13.08 -8.58
C ASP A 168 -9.04 14.40 -8.33
N GLU A 169 -7.75 14.37 -8.04
CA GLU A 169 -6.90 15.57 -8.01
C GLU A 169 -6.84 16.24 -9.39
N ALA A 170 -6.76 15.47 -10.48
CA ALA A 170 -6.82 16.03 -11.84
C ALA A 170 -8.17 16.71 -12.12
N LYS A 171 -9.30 16.08 -11.74
CA LYS A 171 -10.64 16.70 -11.84
C LYS A 171 -10.73 17.98 -11.00
N ARG A 172 -10.17 17.97 -9.78
CA ARG A 172 -10.14 19.14 -8.88
C ARG A 172 -9.40 20.32 -9.51
N GLN A 173 -8.18 20.09 -10.01
CA GLN A 173 -7.38 21.14 -10.65
C GLN A 173 -8.07 21.69 -11.90
N LEU A 174 -8.59 20.82 -12.77
CA LEU A 174 -9.32 21.24 -13.98
C LEU A 174 -10.58 22.06 -13.64
N LYS A 175 -11.32 21.66 -12.61
CA LYS A 175 -12.49 22.39 -12.12
C LYS A 175 -12.12 23.79 -11.59
N ILE A 176 -11.13 23.89 -10.69
CA ILE A 176 -10.71 25.18 -10.12
C ILE A 176 -10.19 26.12 -11.21
N TYR A 177 -9.44 25.60 -12.19
CA TYR A 177 -8.95 26.39 -13.31
C TYR A 177 -10.09 26.91 -14.20
N ALA A 178 -11.12 26.09 -14.45
CA ALA A 178 -12.32 26.51 -15.18
C ALA A 178 -13.13 27.57 -14.41
N GLU A 179 -13.33 27.39 -13.10
CA GLU A 179 -14.00 28.37 -12.23
C GLU A 179 -13.26 29.72 -12.18
N LEU A 180 -11.92 29.70 -12.20
CA LEU A 180 -11.10 30.91 -12.30
C LEU A 180 -11.29 31.62 -13.66
N GLU A 181 -11.24 30.88 -14.77
CA GLU A 181 -11.47 31.44 -16.10
C GLU A 181 -12.88 32.03 -16.22
N ASP A 182 -13.91 31.36 -15.72
CA ASP A 182 -15.29 31.86 -15.72
C ASP A 182 -15.41 33.18 -14.94
N LYS A 183 -14.72 33.31 -13.79
CA LYS A 183 -14.66 34.57 -13.02
C LYS A 183 -13.94 35.69 -13.80
N ILE A 184 -12.81 35.41 -14.44
CA ILE A 184 -12.09 36.38 -15.29
C ILE A 184 -12.98 36.82 -16.47
N GLN A 185 -13.67 35.88 -17.11
CA GLN A 185 -14.59 36.17 -18.21
C GLN A 185 -15.85 36.95 -17.75
N ALA A 186 -16.32 36.72 -16.53
CA ALA A 186 -17.40 37.52 -15.93
C ALA A 186 -16.95 38.98 -15.70
N LEU A 187 -15.74 39.21 -15.18
CA LEU A 187 -15.15 40.55 -15.04
C LEU A 187 -15.01 41.25 -16.40
N LYS A 188 -14.46 40.57 -17.41
CA LYS A 188 -14.35 41.08 -18.79
C LYS A 188 -15.71 41.45 -19.40
N LYS A 189 -16.78 40.74 -19.05
CA LYS A 189 -18.15 41.00 -19.56
C LYS A 189 -18.91 42.05 -18.75
N ASN A 190 -18.55 42.32 -17.49
CA ASN A 190 -19.24 43.26 -16.62
C ASN A 190 -19.24 44.69 -17.18
N THR A 191 -20.42 45.23 -17.50
CA THR A 191 -20.61 46.58 -18.04
C THR A 191 -20.39 47.70 -17.03
N SER A 192 -20.51 47.40 -15.74
CA SER A 192 -20.39 48.38 -14.65
C SER A 192 -18.97 48.50 -14.10
N LEU A 193 -18.05 47.62 -14.54
CA LEU A 193 -16.66 47.60 -14.09
C LEU A 193 -15.85 48.73 -14.75
N ASN A 194 -15.18 49.54 -13.93
CA ASN A 194 -14.26 50.58 -14.35
C ASN A 194 -12.80 50.17 -14.13
N TYR A 195 -11.90 50.98 -14.69
CA TYR A 195 -10.46 50.81 -14.53
C TYR A 195 -10.03 50.76 -13.06
N ASP A 196 -10.63 51.60 -12.22
CA ASP A 196 -10.29 51.73 -10.80
C ASP A 196 -10.70 50.50 -9.98
N ASP A 197 -11.66 49.70 -10.48
CA ASP A 197 -12.13 48.47 -9.82
C ASP A 197 -11.28 47.23 -10.15
N VAL A 198 -10.41 47.29 -11.18
CA VAL A 198 -9.74 46.09 -11.73
C VAL A 198 -8.79 45.47 -10.72
N ASN A 199 -7.95 46.29 -10.07
CA ASN A 199 -6.98 45.85 -9.08
C ASN A 199 -7.66 45.10 -7.93
N ASP A 200 -8.70 45.69 -7.34
CA ASP A 200 -9.42 45.12 -6.20
C ASP A 200 -10.10 43.79 -6.58
N LYS A 201 -10.62 43.69 -7.81
CA LYS A 201 -11.23 42.45 -8.31
C LYS A 201 -10.21 41.36 -8.66
N VAL A 202 -8.97 41.72 -8.99
CA VAL A 202 -7.88 40.75 -9.18
C VAL A 202 -7.34 40.28 -7.82
N GLU A 203 -7.18 41.18 -6.84
CA GLU A 203 -6.80 40.81 -5.47
C GLU A 203 -7.86 39.94 -4.77
N ASP A 204 -9.17 40.17 -5.01
CA ASP A 204 -10.25 39.26 -4.57
C ASP A 204 -10.00 37.82 -5.07
N LEU A 205 -9.68 37.65 -6.37
CA LEU A 205 -9.41 36.34 -6.97
C LEU A 205 -8.07 35.74 -6.50
N LYS A 206 -7.06 36.58 -6.30
CA LYS A 206 -5.76 36.16 -5.76
C LYS A 206 -5.90 35.63 -4.33
N ALA A 207 -6.71 36.26 -3.48
CA ALA A 207 -7.03 35.77 -2.14
C ALA A 207 -7.82 34.44 -2.13
N GLU A 208 -8.50 34.08 -3.22
CA GLU A 208 -9.02 32.72 -3.40
C GLU A 208 -7.91 31.73 -3.80
N VAL A 209 -7.09 32.08 -4.80
CA VAL A 209 -5.94 31.27 -5.25
C VAL A 209 -4.92 31.06 -4.13
N GLU A 210 -4.79 31.99 -3.19
CA GLU A 210 -3.89 31.86 -2.05
C GLU A 210 -4.21 30.69 -1.13
N LYS A 211 -5.46 30.20 -1.13
CA LYS A 211 -5.94 29.04 -0.36
C LYS A 211 -5.53 27.70 -0.96
N GLU A 212 -4.98 27.68 -2.17
CA GLU A 212 -4.51 26.44 -2.81
C GLU A 212 -3.25 25.91 -2.11
N GLU A 213 -3.33 24.70 -1.57
CA GLU A 213 -2.23 24.07 -0.83
C GLU A 213 -1.11 23.55 -1.73
N ASN A 214 -1.43 23.20 -2.99
CA ASN A 214 -0.46 22.69 -3.95
C ASN A 214 0.33 23.85 -4.59
N PRO A 215 1.63 24.05 -4.29
CA PRO A 215 2.33 25.25 -4.73
C PRO A 215 2.58 25.27 -6.24
N PHE A 216 2.66 24.11 -6.91
CA PHE A 216 2.72 24.05 -8.37
C PHE A 216 1.41 24.52 -9.01
N PHE A 217 0.26 24.05 -8.51
CA PHE A 217 -1.04 24.45 -9.05
C PHE A 217 -1.37 25.90 -8.69
N LYS A 218 -1.10 26.34 -7.46
CA LYS A 218 -1.15 27.76 -7.05
C LYS A 218 -0.31 28.64 -7.98
N SER A 219 0.93 28.25 -8.27
CA SER A 219 1.78 28.97 -9.23
C SER A 219 1.15 29.08 -10.63
N ARG A 220 0.48 28.03 -11.13
CA ARG A 220 -0.22 28.07 -12.43
C ARG A 220 -1.50 28.92 -12.41
N LEU A 221 -2.21 28.97 -11.29
CA LEU A 221 -3.35 29.88 -11.11
C LEU A 221 -2.89 31.34 -11.04
N LEU A 222 -1.77 31.63 -10.37
CA LEU A 222 -1.13 32.94 -10.36
C LEU A 222 -0.55 33.33 -11.74
N GLU A 223 -0.05 32.37 -12.54
CA GLU A 223 0.33 32.59 -13.95
C GLU A 223 -0.88 33.12 -14.74
N ARG A 224 -2.02 32.44 -14.65
CA ARG A 224 -3.26 32.85 -15.33
C ARG A 224 -3.79 34.20 -14.83
N LEU A 225 -3.78 34.43 -13.52
CA LEU A 225 -4.19 35.71 -12.92
C LEU A 225 -3.29 36.87 -13.35
N SER A 226 -1.99 36.64 -13.54
CA SER A 226 -1.04 37.68 -13.95
C SER A 226 -1.31 38.28 -15.34
N GLU A 227 -2.18 37.64 -16.13
CA GLU A 227 -2.61 38.10 -17.46
C GLU A 227 -4.04 38.69 -17.44
N ALA A 228 -4.82 38.38 -16.40
CA ALA A 228 -6.21 38.82 -16.27
C ALA A 228 -6.41 40.35 -16.19
N PRO A 229 -5.61 41.15 -15.43
CA PRO A 229 -5.82 42.59 -15.38
C PRO A 229 -5.70 43.26 -16.75
N GLU A 230 -4.73 42.85 -17.57
CA GLU A 230 -4.55 43.40 -18.92
C GLU A 230 -5.74 43.06 -19.83
N GLU A 231 -6.22 41.82 -19.81
CA GLU A 231 -7.42 41.39 -20.56
C GLU A 231 -8.67 42.16 -20.13
N ILE A 232 -8.84 42.41 -18.83
CA ILE A 232 -9.97 43.17 -18.28
C ILE A 232 -9.88 44.65 -18.69
N VAL A 233 -8.71 45.28 -18.56
CA VAL A 233 -8.46 46.67 -19.03
C VAL A 233 -8.73 46.81 -20.52
N ASN A 234 -8.28 45.85 -21.34
CA ASN A 234 -8.53 45.85 -22.78
C ASN A 234 -10.03 45.72 -23.10
N ALA A 235 -10.77 44.86 -22.38
CA ALA A 235 -12.22 44.74 -22.53
C ALA A 235 -12.98 46.02 -22.09
N ILE A 236 -12.54 46.70 -21.02
CA ILE A 236 -13.09 47.99 -20.57
C ILE A 236 -12.81 49.08 -21.62
N THR A 237 -11.58 49.15 -22.13
CA THR A 237 -11.17 50.14 -23.14
C THR A 237 -12.01 50.00 -24.41
N ALA A 238 -12.11 48.79 -24.96
CA ALA A 238 -12.87 48.50 -26.16
C ALA A 238 -14.36 48.89 -26.01
N ARG A 239 -14.98 48.54 -24.87
CA ARG A 239 -16.38 48.90 -24.57
C ARG A 239 -16.59 50.41 -24.48
N LYS A 240 -15.67 51.14 -23.82
CA LYS A 240 -15.75 52.60 -23.66
C LYS A 240 -15.52 53.31 -24.99
N GLU A 241 -14.61 52.84 -25.84
CA GLU A 241 -14.48 53.36 -27.21
C GLU A 241 -15.73 53.10 -28.04
N GLU A 242 -16.34 51.91 -27.97
CA GLU A 242 -17.56 51.59 -28.71
C GLU A 242 -18.73 52.48 -28.25
N GLU A 243 -18.91 52.68 -26.95
CA GLU A 243 -19.95 53.54 -26.38
C GLU A 243 -19.72 55.03 -26.77
N ALA A 244 -18.48 55.51 -26.71
CA ALA A 244 -18.13 56.87 -27.12
C ALA A 244 -18.39 57.09 -28.62
N ARG A 245 -18.02 56.12 -29.49
CA ARG A 245 -18.33 56.16 -30.93
C ARG A 245 -19.84 56.18 -31.20
N LYS A 246 -20.63 55.36 -30.48
CA LYS A 246 -22.10 55.35 -30.56
C LYS A 246 -22.74 56.68 -30.12
N LYS A 247 -22.08 57.42 -29.23
CA LYS A 247 -22.51 58.76 -28.78
C LYS A 247 -21.95 59.92 -29.64
N HIS A 248 -21.26 59.62 -30.75
CA HIS A 248 -20.57 60.61 -31.59
C HIS A 248 -19.58 61.49 -30.81
N ALA A 249 -18.88 60.90 -29.84
CA ALA A 249 -17.83 61.57 -29.08
C ALA A 249 -16.70 62.10 -29.98
N SER A 250 -16.01 63.14 -29.51
CA SER A 250 -14.88 63.74 -30.23
C SER A 250 -13.64 62.83 -30.23
N GLU A 251 -12.75 62.98 -31.21
CA GLU A 251 -11.49 62.22 -31.24
C GLU A 251 -10.62 62.52 -29.99
N GLN A 252 -10.72 63.71 -29.40
CA GLN A 252 -10.05 64.03 -28.13
C GLN A 252 -10.56 63.19 -26.95
N GLU A 253 -11.83 62.76 -26.99
CA GLU A 253 -12.41 61.92 -25.94
C GLU A 253 -12.04 60.44 -26.15
N LEU A 254 -12.04 59.97 -27.40
CA LEU A 254 -11.51 58.65 -27.75
C LEU A 254 -10.02 58.51 -27.38
N GLU A 255 -9.22 59.55 -27.63
CA GLU A 255 -7.80 59.56 -27.29
C GLU A 255 -7.56 59.55 -25.76
N ARG A 256 -8.42 60.22 -24.98
CA ARG A 256 -8.39 60.12 -23.51
C ARG A 256 -8.72 58.71 -23.03
N ILE A 257 -9.67 58.01 -23.67
CA ILE A 257 -10.03 56.62 -23.34
C ILE A 257 -8.84 55.69 -23.63
N ARG A 258 -8.22 55.82 -24.81
CA ARG A 258 -7.01 55.05 -25.21
C ARG A 258 -5.86 55.25 -24.23
N LYS A 259 -5.51 56.51 -23.96
CA LYS A 259 -4.40 56.86 -23.06
C LYS A 259 -4.62 56.35 -21.64
N ARG A 260 -5.84 56.42 -21.10
CA ARG A 260 -6.14 55.83 -19.79
C ARG A 260 -6.03 54.30 -19.81
N GLY A 261 -6.53 53.64 -20.86
CA GLY A 261 -6.35 52.19 -21.03
C GLY A 261 -4.88 51.77 -21.12
N GLU A 262 -4.02 52.59 -21.74
CA GLU A 262 -2.57 52.34 -21.82
C GLU A 262 -1.86 52.52 -20.47
N GLU A 263 -2.24 53.53 -19.68
CA GLU A 263 -1.69 53.71 -18.33
C GLU A 263 -2.01 52.51 -17.42
N GLU A 264 -3.26 52.01 -17.46
CA GLU A 264 -3.66 50.86 -16.64
C GLU A 264 -3.05 49.54 -17.14
N ARG A 265 -2.87 49.36 -18.46
CA ARG A 265 -2.05 48.24 -19.00
C ARG A 265 -0.63 48.25 -18.42
N ARG A 266 -0.01 49.44 -18.32
CA ARG A 266 1.34 49.55 -17.76
C ARG A 266 1.41 49.18 -16.28
N ARG A 267 0.34 49.43 -15.51
CA ARG A 267 0.22 48.98 -14.11
C ARG A 267 0.04 47.46 -14.02
N ALA A 268 -0.77 46.87 -14.90
CA ALA A 268 -0.92 45.42 -15.00
C ALA A 268 0.41 44.71 -15.31
N ASP A 269 1.24 45.26 -16.20
CA ASP A 269 2.59 44.74 -16.48
C ASP A 269 3.53 44.78 -15.25
N GLU A 270 3.42 45.82 -14.42
CA GLU A 270 4.19 45.93 -13.17
C GLU A 270 3.77 44.88 -12.13
N GLU A 271 2.46 44.58 -12.04
CA GLU A 271 1.91 43.52 -11.19
C GLU A 271 2.32 42.12 -11.69
N ARG A 272 2.20 41.88 -13.01
CA ARG A 272 2.58 40.62 -13.67
C ARG A 272 4.01 40.21 -13.36
N ARG A 273 4.94 41.17 -13.33
CA ARG A 273 6.35 40.93 -12.94
C ARG A 273 6.50 40.46 -11.50
N ARG A 274 5.72 41.01 -10.55
CA ARG A 274 5.74 40.59 -9.13
C ARG A 274 5.25 39.16 -8.98
N LEU A 275 4.15 38.81 -9.64
CA LEU A 275 3.59 37.45 -9.63
C LEU A 275 4.55 36.41 -10.23
N GLN A 276 5.31 36.77 -11.27
CA GLN A 276 6.34 35.90 -11.85
C GLN A 276 7.51 35.59 -10.89
N GLU A 277 7.84 36.48 -9.95
CA GLU A 277 8.85 36.19 -8.91
C GLU A 277 8.29 35.24 -7.84
N GLU A 278 7.03 35.40 -7.46
CA GLU A 278 6.34 34.51 -6.52
C GLU A 278 6.23 33.08 -7.08
N GLN A 279 5.84 32.93 -8.35
CA GLN A 279 5.77 31.64 -9.06
C GLN A 279 7.09 30.84 -8.97
N LYS A 280 8.23 31.51 -9.15
CA LYS A 280 9.55 30.86 -9.04
C LYS A 280 9.85 30.36 -7.63
N ARG A 281 9.39 31.08 -6.59
CA ARG A 281 9.54 30.68 -5.19
C ARG A 281 8.65 29.47 -4.87
N LEU A 282 7.39 29.51 -5.29
CA LEU A 282 6.43 28.40 -5.09
C LEU A 282 6.91 27.10 -5.78
N ALA A 283 7.42 27.19 -7.01
CA ALA A 283 7.96 26.03 -7.71
C ALA A 283 9.17 25.40 -7.00
N ALA A 284 10.09 26.23 -6.48
CA ALA A 284 11.23 25.74 -5.70
C ALA A 284 10.83 25.14 -4.34
N GLU A 285 9.76 25.64 -3.72
CA GLU A 285 9.21 25.09 -2.49
C GLU A 285 8.52 23.74 -2.72
N ALA A 286 7.68 23.63 -3.75
CA ALA A 286 6.99 22.38 -4.09
C ALA A 286 7.98 21.23 -4.34
N ARG A 287 9.07 21.48 -5.08
CA ARG A 287 10.14 20.49 -5.29
C ARG A 287 10.75 19.99 -3.99
N ARG A 288 11.16 20.90 -3.11
CA ARG A 288 11.69 20.54 -1.78
C ARG A 288 10.70 19.71 -0.96
N GLN A 289 9.40 20.05 -1.01
CA GLN A 289 8.38 19.28 -0.31
C GLN A 289 8.17 17.89 -0.94
N ASN A 290 8.23 17.76 -2.27
CA ASN A 290 8.21 16.48 -2.98
C ASN A 290 9.43 15.61 -2.63
N GLU A 291 10.64 16.17 -2.65
CA GLU A 291 11.89 15.50 -2.26
C GLU A 291 11.84 14.95 -0.82
N ILE A 292 11.38 15.78 0.13
CA ILE A 292 11.25 15.39 1.54
C ILE A 292 10.24 14.25 1.69
N ASN A 293 9.07 14.35 1.05
CA ASN A 293 8.03 13.32 1.09
C ASN A 293 8.49 12.00 0.42
N GLU A 294 9.21 12.06 -0.72
CA GLU A 294 9.79 10.87 -1.35
C GLU A 294 10.83 10.20 -0.44
N ALA A 295 11.68 10.98 0.24
CA ALA A 295 12.65 10.46 1.20
C ALA A 295 11.96 9.85 2.44
N GLU A 296 10.86 10.43 2.92
CA GLU A 296 10.08 9.91 4.05
C GLU A 296 9.38 8.59 3.68
N GLN A 297 8.67 8.54 2.54
CA GLN A 297 8.01 7.32 2.07
C GLN A 297 9.02 6.17 1.88
N ARG A 298 10.19 6.45 1.31
CA ARG A 298 11.27 5.45 1.14
C ARG A 298 11.84 4.96 2.48
N ARG A 299 11.96 5.82 3.49
CA ARG A 299 12.41 5.42 4.84
C ARG A 299 11.38 4.56 5.55
N ALA A 300 10.11 4.97 5.56
CA ALA A 300 9.02 4.20 6.16
C ALA A 300 8.89 2.81 5.51
N GLU A 301 9.09 2.74 4.19
CA GLU A 301 9.08 1.49 3.45
C GLU A 301 10.30 0.59 3.76
N GLN A 302 11.49 1.16 3.91
CA GLN A 302 12.66 0.40 4.35
C GLN A 302 12.46 -0.16 5.77
N GLU A 303 11.94 0.65 6.70
CA GLU A 303 11.64 0.21 8.08
C GLU A 303 10.59 -0.91 8.09
N ARG A 304 9.55 -0.82 7.23
CA ARG A 304 8.57 -1.90 7.04
C ARG A 304 9.24 -3.20 6.57
N LYS A 305 10.09 -3.15 5.54
CA LYS A 305 10.81 -4.33 5.02
C LYS A 305 11.75 -4.94 6.07
N GLU A 306 12.51 -4.12 6.79
CA GLU A 306 13.39 -4.59 7.87
C GLU A 306 12.60 -5.25 9.01
N ARG A 307 11.42 -4.72 9.35
CA ARG A 307 10.54 -5.31 10.36
C ARG A 307 9.94 -6.64 9.90
N GLU A 308 9.44 -6.71 8.67
CA GLU A 308 8.90 -7.95 8.08
C GLU A 308 9.97 -9.05 8.01
N GLU A 309 11.23 -8.69 7.70
CA GLU A 309 12.35 -9.63 7.71
C GLU A 309 12.65 -10.14 9.13
N ARG A 310 12.69 -9.26 10.15
CA ARG A 310 12.89 -9.67 11.55
C ARG A 310 11.76 -10.58 12.04
N GLU A 311 10.49 -10.22 11.80
CA GLU A 311 9.33 -11.05 12.18
C GLU A 311 9.34 -12.41 11.46
N ARG A 312 9.90 -12.50 10.25
CA ARG A 312 10.12 -13.77 9.54
C ARG A 312 11.26 -14.59 10.16
N GLN A 313 12.40 -13.98 10.45
CA GLN A 313 13.54 -14.65 11.09
C GLN A 313 13.15 -15.19 12.48
N GLU A 314 12.36 -14.45 13.25
CA GLU A 314 11.82 -14.89 14.55
C GLU A 314 10.88 -16.11 14.41
N LYS A 315 9.99 -16.11 13.40
CA LYS A 315 9.12 -17.27 13.11
C LYS A 315 9.93 -18.50 12.69
N GLU A 316 10.92 -18.35 11.82
CA GLU A 316 11.80 -19.44 11.41
C GLU A 316 12.65 -19.99 12.57
N GLN A 317 13.07 -19.15 13.53
CA GLN A 317 13.72 -19.59 14.76
C GLN A 317 12.76 -20.33 15.71
N GLN A 318 11.54 -19.82 15.93
CA GLN A 318 10.54 -20.52 16.74
C GLN A 318 10.15 -21.87 16.15
N GLU A 319 10.03 -21.98 14.83
CA GLU A 319 9.71 -23.25 14.17
C GLU A 319 10.84 -24.27 14.32
N LYS A 320 12.11 -23.85 14.18
CA LYS A 320 13.27 -24.69 14.48
C LYS A 320 13.29 -25.17 15.94
N GLN A 321 13.05 -24.27 16.90
CA GLN A 321 12.97 -24.64 18.32
C GLN A 321 11.87 -25.67 18.58
N ARG A 322 10.67 -25.49 18.00
CA ARG A 322 9.57 -26.47 18.11
C ARG A 322 9.90 -27.82 17.48
N GLN A 323 10.61 -27.84 16.35
CA GLN A 323 11.07 -29.09 15.74
C GLN A 323 12.11 -29.79 16.64
N GLU A 324 13.09 -29.05 17.19
CA GLU A 324 14.07 -29.62 18.13
C GLU A 324 13.42 -30.15 19.42
N GLU A 325 12.45 -29.43 19.99
CA GLU A 325 11.68 -29.91 21.16
C GLU A 325 10.86 -31.17 20.84
N SER A 326 10.22 -31.22 19.66
CA SER A 326 9.49 -32.41 19.21
C SER A 326 10.42 -33.62 19.05
N ILE A 327 11.61 -33.44 18.48
CA ILE A 327 12.62 -34.50 18.33
C ILE A 327 13.08 -35.00 19.71
N LYS A 328 13.40 -34.10 20.64
CA LYS A 328 13.77 -34.45 22.02
C LYS A 328 12.65 -35.18 22.76
N GLN A 329 11.39 -34.80 22.58
CA GLN A 329 10.24 -35.51 23.16
C GLN A 329 10.03 -36.91 22.57
N GLU A 330 10.25 -37.09 21.26
CA GLU A 330 10.15 -38.41 20.64
C GLU A 330 11.30 -39.32 21.08
N GLU A 331 12.51 -38.78 21.22
CA GLU A 331 13.67 -39.50 21.74
C GLU A 331 13.49 -39.90 23.21
N SER A 332 12.96 -39.01 24.06
CA SER A 332 12.68 -39.35 25.47
C SER A 332 11.61 -40.45 25.60
N LYS A 333 10.56 -40.41 24.77
CA LYS A 333 9.53 -41.47 24.73
C LYS A 333 10.11 -42.81 24.29
N LYS A 334 10.99 -42.84 23.27
CA LYS A 334 11.69 -44.08 22.87
C LYS A 334 12.59 -44.62 23.98
N LEU A 335 13.25 -43.75 24.74
CA LEU A 335 14.07 -44.16 25.88
C LEU A 335 13.23 -44.79 27.00
N GLU A 336 12.10 -44.16 27.35
CA GLU A 336 11.18 -44.65 28.40
C GLU A 336 10.50 -45.97 27.98
N GLU A 337 10.12 -46.11 26.71
CA GLU A 337 9.56 -47.35 26.17
C GLU A 337 10.59 -48.50 26.14
N SER A 338 11.86 -48.19 25.82
CA SER A 338 12.97 -49.14 25.90
C SER A 338 13.22 -49.61 27.33
N GLN A 339 13.21 -48.69 28.31
CA GLN A 339 13.35 -49.04 29.74
C GLN A 339 12.19 -49.92 30.22
N LYS A 340 10.94 -49.64 29.83
CA LYS A 340 9.78 -50.49 30.16
C LYS A 340 9.87 -51.87 29.51
N GLN A 341 10.41 -51.99 28.29
CA GLN A 341 10.70 -53.30 27.69
C GLN A 341 11.79 -54.07 28.44
N GLU A 342 12.85 -53.39 28.91
CA GLU A 342 13.94 -54.02 29.64
C GLU A 342 13.51 -54.46 31.05
N GLU A 343 12.70 -53.65 31.74
CA GLU A 343 12.07 -54.01 33.01
C GLU A 343 11.11 -55.21 32.85
N SER A 344 10.30 -55.23 31.78
CA SER A 344 9.44 -56.37 31.44
C SER A 344 10.23 -57.66 31.18
N LYS A 345 11.40 -57.57 30.52
CA LYS A 345 12.33 -58.70 30.33
C LYS A 345 12.93 -59.17 31.66
N ARG A 346 13.36 -58.25 32.54
CA ARG A 346 13.85 -58.57 33.89
C ARG A 346 12.79 -59.25 34.75
N LEU A 347 11.54 -58.78 34.73
CA LEU A 347 10.44 -59.39 35.46
C LEU A 347 10.16 -60.82 34.99
N LYS A 348 10.21 -61.08 33.68
CA LYS A 348 10.10 -62.45 33.13
C LYS A 348 11.27 -63.34 33.54
N ALA A 349 12.51 -62.84 33.49
CA ALA A 349 13.69 -63.60 33.93
C ALA A 349 13.65 -63.94 35.43
N SER A 350 13.20 -63.01 36.29
CA SER A 350 12.97 -63.27 37.71
C SER A 350 11.85 -64.30 37.95
N GLN A 351 10.83 -64.34 37.08
CA GLN A 351 9.76 -65.33 37.17
C GLN A 351 10.25 -66.75 36.80
N GLU A 352 11.17 -66.87 35.84
CA GLU A 352 11.83 -68.14 35.50
C GLU A 352 12.83 -68.62 36.57
N GLN A 353 13.55 -67.70 37.24
CA GLN A 353 14.36 -68.05 38.42
C GLN A 353 13.50 -68.45 39.63
N ALA A 354 12.35 -67.79 39.85
CA ALA A 354 11.43 -68.13 40.96
C ALA A 354 10.78 -69.52 40.80
N SER A 355 10.66 -70.06 39.58
CA SER A 355 10.22 -71.44 39.33
C SER A 355 11.31 -72.51 39.50
N SER A 356 12.56 -72.11 39.77
CA SER A 356 13.72 -73.02 39.81
C SER A 356 14.25 -73.31 41.23
N GLN A 357 13.93 -72.49 42.24
CA GLN A 357 14.41 -72.66 43.62
C GLN A 357 13.37 -72.21 44.66
N ALA A 358 12.66 -73.15 45.28
CA ALA A 358 12.20 -73.11 46.69
C ALA A 358 11.30 -74.32 47.06
N ALA A 359 11.70 -75.54 46.72
CA ALA A 359 11.11 -76.75 47.29
C ALA A 359 11.90 -77.24 48.52
N SER A 360 11.83 -76.50 49.63
CA SER A 360 12.11 -76.96 51.03
C SER A 360 12.07 -75.75 52.00
N SER A 361 11.02 -75.56 52.81
CA SER A 361 10.80 -76.14 54.16
C SER A 361 11.19 -75.20 55.32
N GLN A 362 10.15 -74.67 56.01
CA GLN A 362 9.95 -74.65 57.50
C GLN A 362 10.94 -73.90 58.43
N ALA A 363 10.54 -73.27 59.55
CA ALA A 363 9.24 -73.03 60.21
C ALA A 363 9.36 -71.82 61.21
N SER A 364 8.37 -70.90 61.35
CA SER A 364 7.29 -70.83 62.38
C SER A 364 7.52 -69.97 63.65
N SER A 365 6.41 -69.44 64.22
CA SER A 365 6.21 -68.68 65.49
C SER A 365 6.16 -67.13 65.34
N SER A 366 5.24 -66.34 65.95
CA SER A 366 4.04 -66.59 66.80
C SER A 366 2.98 -65.48 66.62
N GLN A 367 1.71 -65.73 66.99
CA GLN A 367 0.62 -64.73 67.00
C GLN A 367 0.53 -63.93 68.33
N SER A 368 0.05 -62.67 68.29
CA SER A 368 -1.10 -62.22 69.11
C SER A 368 -1.65 -60.80 68.81
N SER A 369 -2.87 -60.76 68.24
CA SER A 369 -4.01 -59.87 68.56
C SER A 369 -3.92 -58.33 68.73
N LYS A 370 -4.76 -57.64 67.90
CA LYS A 370 -5.75 -56.56 68.24
C LYS A 370 -5.25 -55.20 68.82
N ALA A 371 -5.95 -54.07 68.68
CA ALA A 371 -6.96 -53.55 67.73
C ALA A 371 -7.30 -52.08 68.11
N ASN A 372 -7.83 -51.28 67.16
CA ASN A 372 -8.53 -49.98 67.40
C ASN A 372 -7.68 -48.82 67.99
N SER A 373 -8.06 -47.53 67.93
CA SER A 373 -9.26 -46.85 67.36
C SER A 373 -9.08 -45.31 67.26
N GLN A 374 -9.78 -44.69 66.30
CA GLN A 374 -10.47 -43.38 66.36
C GLN A 374 -9.74 -42.04 66.61
N GLY A 375 -10.37 -40.98 66.05
CA GLY A 375 -10.17 -39.56 66.40
C GLY A 375 -9.13 -38.87 65.52
N GLY A 376 -9.38 -37.77 64.83
CA GLY A 376 -10.41 -36.72 65.00
C GLY A 376 -9.65 -35.39 64.97
N ASN A 377 -9.56 -34.71 63.83
CA ASN A 377 -10.43 -33.60 63.41
C ASN A 377 -10.12 -32.25 64.10
N SER A 378 -10.37 -31.16 63.37
CA SER A 378 -10.30 -29.74 63.74
C SER A 378 -8.92 -29.10 63.48
N GLN A 379 -8.72 -27.88 62.97
CA GLN A 379 -9.53 -26.79 62.34
C GLN A 379 -8.98 -25.45 62.87
N SER A 380 -8.96 -24.44 62.00
CA SER A 380 -8.61 -23.02 62.28
C SER A 380 -7.16 -22.71 62.68
N GLY A 381 -6.57 -21.61 62.23
CA GLY A 381 -7.06 -20.63 61.25
C GLY A 381 -6.35 -19.26 61.36
N SER A 382 -6.57 -18.39 60.35
CA SER A 382 -6.19 -16.96 60.31
C SER A 382 -4.68 -16.66 60.27
N THR A 383 -4.16 -15.60 59.64
CA THR A 383 -4.65 -14.53 58.73
C THR A 383 -3.37 -14.00 58.01
N SER A 384 -3.37 -13.40 56.81
CA SER A 384 -4.08 -12.18 56.42
C SER A 384 -4.12 -12.02 54.89
N GLY A 385 -5.24 -11.54 54.35
CA GLY A 385 -5.28 -10.87 53.03
C GLY A 385 -4.99 -9.36 53.17
N PRO A 386 -5.49 -8.47 52.27
CA PRO A 386 -6.37 -8.70 51.11
C PRO A 386 -5.74 -8.13 49.80
N GLN A 387 -6.39 -7.88 48.64
CA GLN A 387 -7.81 -7.82 48.25
C GLN A 387 -7.97 -7.90 46.70
N SER A 388 -9.07 -8.49 46.21
CA SER A 388 -9.86 -8.10 45.01
C SER A 388 -9.25 -7.92 43.58
N THR A 389 -9.97 -8.19 42.48
CA THR A 389 -11.14 -9.05 42.16
C THR A 389 -11.32 -9.14 40.63
N ASN A 390 -11.76 -10.31 40.13
CA ASN A 390 -12.63 -10.56 38.97
C ASN A 390 -12.31 -10.08 37.53
N ASN A 391 -12.48 -11.05 36.62
CA ASN A 391 -12.79 -10.95 35.18
C ASN A 391 -13.62 -9.73 34.74
N ILE A 392 -13.42 -9.32 33.47
CA ILE A 392 -14.50 -9.24 32.46
C ILE A 392 -13.90 -9.17 31.04
N THR A 393 -14.55 -9.83 30.09
CA THR A 393 -14.31 -9.74 28.64
C THR A 393 -14.94 -8.47 28.07
N ASN A 394 -14.24 -7.70 27.22
CA ASN A 394 -14.87 -7.06 26.04
C ASN A 394 -13.87 -6.35 25.09
N THR A 395 -14.05 -6.66 23.80
CA THR A 395 -14.23 -5.73 22.66
C THR A 395 -13.34 -4.48 22.55
N VAL A 396 -12.51 -4.45 21.51
CA VAL A 396 -11.96 -3.22 20.92
C VAL A 396 -12.94 -2.69 19.87
N THR A 397 -13.59 -1.57 20.17
CA THR A 397 -14.29 -0.73 19.18
C THR A 397 -13.74 0.70 19.32
N GLY A 398 -13.59 1.42 18.21
CA GLY A 398 -12.78 2.64 18.14
C GLY A 398 -13.33 3.85 18.91
N GLY A 399 -12.44 4.84 19.11
CA GLY A 399 -12.75 6.11 19.76
C GLY A 399 -11.66 7.15 19.51
N THR A 400 -11.96 8.08 18.62
CA THR A 400 -11.22 9.32 18.30
C THR A 400 -10.80 10.13 19.54
N GLY A 401 -9.56 10.67 19.57
CA GLY A 401 -9.09 11.51 20.69
C GLY A 401 -7.75 12.23 20.44
N THR A 402 -7.81 13.35 19.70
CA THR A 402 -6.86 14.48 19.62
C THR A 402 -5.57 14.49 20.47
N ALA A 403 -4.43 14.79 19.83
CA ALA A 403 -3.28 15.43 20.46
C ALA A 403 -2.68 16.52 19.54
N THR A 404 -3.15 17.76 19.69
CA THR A 404 -2.59 18.93 19.00
C THR A 404 -1.27 19.34 19.65
N VAL A 405 -0.15 19.28 18.93
CA VAL A 405 1.14 19.79 19.42
C VAL A 405 1.41 21.15 18.79
N THR A 406 1.12 22.22 19.53
CA THR A 406 1.59 23.58 19.24
C THR A 406 3.08 23.69 19.60
N PRO A 407 3.97 24.10 18.67
CA PRO A 407 5.33 24.47 19.02
C PRO A 407 5.33 25.85 19.71
N SER A 408 5.88 25.91 20.92
CA SER A 408 5.97 27.13 21.72
C SER A 408 6.95 28.15 21.12
N THR A 409 6.49 29.39 20.97
CA THR A 409 7.33 30.55 20.62
C THR A 409 8.38 30.82 21.69
N THR A 410 9.64 30.47 21.42
CA THR A 410 10.79 30.93 22.22
C THR A 410 11.37 32.19 21.58
N GLY A 411 10.97 33.36 22.09
CA GLY A 411 11.52 34.65 21.66
C GLY A 411 13.00 34.77 22.05
N ASN A 412 13.90 34.85 21.08
CA ASN A 412 15.32 35.06 21.34
C ASN A 412 15.64 36.55 21.41
N VAL A 413 16.09 37.02 22.57
CA VAL A 413 16.35 38.45 22.84
C VAL A 413 17.76 38.80 22.35
N GLY A 414 17.86 39.50 21.21
CA GLY A 414 19.14 39.98 20.69
C GLY A 414 19.74 41.12 21.55
N PRO A 415 21.04 41.11 21.87
CA PRO A 415 21.67 42.16 22.65
C PRO A 415 21.87 43.45 21.84
N LYS A 416 21.59 44.60 22.45
CA LYS A 416 21.92 45.92 21.88
C LYS A 416 23.43 46.12 21.83
N THR A 417 23.97 46.39 20.64
CA THR A 417 25.31 46.96 20.48
C THR A 417 25.21 48.48 20.28
N ASN A 418 25.69 49.24 21.27
CA ASN A 418 26.01 50.66 21.07
C ASN A 418 27.28 50.76 20.23
N GLY A 419 27.33 51.67 19.25
CA GLY A 419 28.51 51.83 18.39
C GLY A 419 28.50 53.09 17.52
N LYS A 420 28.78 54.24 18.15
CA LYS A 420 29.22 55.55 17.58
C LYS A 420 28.48 56.09 16.36
#